data_AF-A0A934A6R1-F1
#
_entry.id   AF-A0A934A6R1-F1
#
_cell.length_a   1.000
_cell.length_b   1.000
_cell.length_c   1.000
_cell.angle_alpha   90.00
_cell.angle_beta   90.00
_cell.angle_gamma   90.00
#
_symmetry.space_group_name_H-M   'P 1'
#
loop_
_entity.id
_entity.type
_entity.pdbx_description
1 polymer ?
#
loop_
_entity_poly.entity_id
_entity_poly.type
_entity_poly.pdbx_seq_one_letter_code
_entity_poly.pdbx_strand_id
1 'polypeptide(L)'
;MFKKIGLVLIGIAFCLNTAAFAAANYKIGVVTPTLSASEDEFRGGDKMVNKYPAMIKHITLPEHFSSEQETAITQIVSLADDKDMKAIVICAGYSGILPAIQKVKAKRPDIIVITAPIWDDPDMMAKYVDLAFDTDWLKRGESIPTKARKMGAKTFIHYSFPTHMAKELLSKRRDKMKETCEKLGMKFVDVSTPDPQAGSGRAAMLQFLQEDIPRQIAKYGKDTAIFGTNCPMQDVIIAKALELKFIMPEQCCPTPTQGYPAAMGLEIKAEDAGNFDKINAMITEKAKAAECTGRLSTWPVPVGVFFPEFSVEVARQMIENKLDKTDIEKLKSMAKLTAGVNVEFNKMKPELNNYYLIIMDSIIY
;
A
#
# COMPACT_ATOMS: atom_id res chain seq x y z
N MET A 1 35.52 -51.20 34.33
CA MET A 1 35.72 -49.74 34.19
C MET A 1 35.11 -49.30 32.86
N PHE A 2 33.79 -49.08 32.81
CA PHE A 2 33.11 -48.51 31.64
C PHE A 2 32.00 -47.55 32.10
N LYS A 3 31.91 -46.46 31.34
CA LYS A 3 31.48 -45.11 31.74
C LYS A 3 29.98 -44.97 32.01
N LYS A 4 29.66 -44.21 33.06
CA LYS A 4 28.34 -43.58 33.27
C LYS A 4 28.10 -42.55 32.16
N ILE A 5 27.02 -42.70 31.41
CA ILE A 5 26.49 -41.69 30.50
C ILE A 5 25.67 -40.71 31.35
N GLY A 6 26.19 -39.50 31.53
CA GLY A 6 25.46 -38.39 32.14
C GLY A 6 24.56 -37.72 31.10
N LEU A 7 23.27 -37.71 31.37
CA LEU A 7 22.25 -37.00 30.62
C LEU A 7 22.42 -35.49 30.88
N VAL A 8 22.85 -34.72 29.87
CA VAL A 8 22.86 -33.24 29.94
C VAL A 8 21.56 -32.74 29.33
N LEU A 9 20.61 -32.37 30.18
CA LEU A 9 19.44 -31.58 29.82
C LEU A 9 19.89 -30.13 29.60
N ILE A 10 20.00 -29.72 28.33
CA ILE A 10 20.15 -28.30 27.96
C ILE A 10 18.74 -27.70 27.93
N GLY A 11 18.36 -27.04 29.03
CA GLY A 11 17.18 -26.18 29.06
C GLY A 11 17.45 -24.91 28.26
N ILE A 12 16.81 -24.79 27.09
CA ILE A 12 16.78 -23.53 26.34
C ILE A 12 15.77 -22.62 27.05
N ALA A 13 16.27 -21.69 27.85
CA ALA A 13 15.48 -20.60 28.39
C ALA A 13 15.15 -19.63 27.24
N PHE A 14 13.88 -19.65 26.81
CA PHE A 14 13.34 -18.68 25.86
C PHE A 14 13.16 -17.35 26.62
N CYS A 15 14.20 -16.51 26.65
CA CYS A 15 14.07 -15.13 27.12
C CYS A 15 13.20 -14.35 26.13
N LEU A 16 11.90 -14.28 26.41
CA LEU A 16 11.02 -13.25 25.90
C LEU A 16 11.56 -11.90 26.38
N ASN A 17 12.28 -11.23 25.49
CA ASN A 17 12.81 -9.90 25.73
C ASN A 17 11.66 -8.90 25.58
N THR A 18 10.77 -8.84 26.59
CA THR A 18 9.81 -7.74 26.70
C THR A 18 10.60 -6.52 27.15
N ALA A 19 11.16 -5.79 26.19
CA ALA A 19 11.65 -4.45 26.45
C ALA A 19 10.46 -3.62 26.96
N ALA A 20 10.44 -3.35 28.27
CA ALA A 20 9.52 -2.41 28.87
C ALA A 20 9.84 -1.03 28.29
N PHE A 21 9.09 -0.61 27.27
CA PHE A 21 9.16 0.74 26.75
C PHE A 21 8.77 1.69 27.89
N ALA A 22 9.69 2.57 28.28
CA ALA A 22 9.39 3.64 29.22
C ALA A 22 8.11 4.36 28.77
N ALA A 23 7.16 4.58 29.68
CA ALA A 23 5.92 5.25 29.38
C ALA A 23 6.23 6.62 28.77
N ALA A 24 5.92 6.80 27.49
CA ALA A 24 6.12 8.08 26.83
C ALA A 24 5.13 9.08 27.41
N ASN A 25 5.60 10.28 27.75
CA ASN A 25 4.75 11.36 28.28
C ASN A 25 4.02 12.14 27.17
N TYR A 26 3.68 11.48 26.05
CA TYR A 26 3.01 12.11 24.91
C TYR A 26 2.06 11.14 24.22
N LYS A 27 1.12 11.69 23.45
CA LYS A 27 0.17 10.95 22.62
C LYS A 27 0.30 11.29 21.14
N ILE A 28 -0.08 10.31 20.32
CA ILE A 28 -0.22 10.42 18.87
C ILE A 28 -1.65 10.02 18.50
N GLY A 29 -2.36 10.92 17.83
CA GLY A 29 -3.65 10.63 17.24
C GLY A 29 -3.45 9.89 15.93
N VAL A 30 -4.16 8.78 15.73
CA VAL A 30 -4.17 8.07 14.45
C VAL A 30 -5.59 8.14 13.92
N VAL A 31 -5.75 8.56 12.67
CA VAL A 31 -7.04 8.76 12.02
C VAL A 31 -7.10 7.90 10.76
N THR A 32 -8.06 6.99 10.70
CA THR A 32 -8.28 6.09 9.56
C THR A 32 -9.76 6.07 9.16
N PRO A 33 -10.13 5.49 8.02
CA PRO A 33 -11.50 5.05 7.77
C PRO A 33 -11.93 4.01 8.82
N THR A 34 -13.23 3.75 8.87
CA THR A 34 -13.77 2.61 9.63
C THR A 34 -13.29 1.29 9.04
N LEU A 35 -13.35 0.21 9.83
CA LEU A 35 -13.02 -1.14 9.37
C LEU A 35 -13.82 -1.55 8.12
N SER A 36 -15.08 -1.15 8.02
CA SER A 36 -15.96 -1.43 6.88
C SER A 36 -15.65 -0.59 5.64
N ALA A 37 -15.19 0.65 5.82
CA ALA A 37 -14.80 1.52 4.72
C ALA A 37 -13.42 1.14 4.17
N SER A 38 -12.46 0.83 5.05
CA SER A 38 -11.16 0.30 4.67
C SER A 38 -10.51 -0.51 5.79
N GLU A 39 -10.41 -1.83 5.57
CA GLU A 39 -9.86 -2.76 6.54
C GLU A 39 -8.36 -2.55 6.78
N ASP A 40 -7.58 -2.29 5.73
CA ASP A 40 -6.11 -2.21 5.81
C ASP A 40 -5.66 -1.02 6.67
N GLU A 41 -6.17 0.19 6.41
CA GLU A 41 -5.86 1.38 7.21
C GLU A 41 -6.29 1.22 8.67
N PHE A 42 -7.51 0.73 8.90
CA PHE A 42 -8.00 0.51 10.26
C PHE A 42 -7.12 -0.47 11.03
N ARG A 43 -6.76 -1.61 10.41
CA ARG A 43 -5.84 -2.59 11.02
C ARG A 43 -4.44 -2.05 11.22
N GLY A 44 -3.96 -1.19 10.32
CA GLY A 44 -2.71 -0.45 10.51
C GLY A 44 -2.76 0.42 11.76
N GLY A 45 -3.87 1.14 11.99
CA GLY A 45 -4.10 1.91 13.21
C GLY A 45 -4.15 1.05 14.48
N ASP A 46 -4.92 -0.04 14.46
CA ASP A 46 -5.05 -0.97 15.57
C ASP A 46 -3.73 -1.67 15.92
N LYS A 47 -2.91 -1.99 14.93
CA LYS A 47 -1.55 -2.51 15.14
C LYS A 47 -0.73 -1.53 15.99
N MET A 48 -0.86 -0.23 15.76
CA MET A 48 -0.15 0.78 16.53
C MET A 48 -0.73 0.98 17.93
N VAL A 49 -2.05 0.87 18.11
CA VAL A 49 -2.68 0.83 19.45
C VAL A 49 -2.13 -0.35 20.26
N ASN A 50 -2.09 -1.55 19.67
CA ASN A 50 -1.57 -2.73 20.36
C ASN A 50 -0.07 -2.61 20.69
N LYS A 51 0.72 -2.01 19.81
CA LYS A 51 2.15 -1.80 20.02
C LYS A 51 2.44 -0.73 21.08
N TYR A 52 1.63 0.33 21.15
CA TYR A 52 1.83 1.47 22.04
C TYR A 52 0.52 1.95 22.70
N PRO A 53 -0.11 1.14 23.58
CA PRO A 53 -1.49 1.34 24.04
C PRO A 53 -1.72 2.63 24.84
N ALA A 54 -0.71 3.12 25.58
CA ALA A 54 -0.81 4.38 26.32
C ALA A 54 -0.52 5.62 25.46
N MET A 55 0.06 5.44 24.26
CA MET A 55 0.53 6.52 23.41
C MET A 55 -0.43 6.81 22.26
N ILE A 56 -1.10 5.79 21.71
CA ILE A 56 -1.92 5.94 20.51
C ILE A 56 -3.38 6.17 20.86
N LYS A 57 -3.94 7.27 20.36
CA LYS A 57 -5.38 7.52 20.32
C LYS A 57 -5.88 7.30 18.90
N HIS A 58 -6.40 6.12 18.63
CA HIS A 58 -7.00 5.77 17.34
C HIS A 58 -8.44 6.28 17.28
N ILE A 59 -8.77 7.06 16.25
CA ILE A 59 -10.14 7.46 15.91
C ILE A 59 -10.42 7.12 14.45
N THR A 60 -11.68 6.88 14.13
CA THR A 60 -12.11 6.65 12.76
C THR A 60 -12.86 7.85 12.20
N LEU A 61 -12.73 8.08 10.90
CA LEU A 61 -13.61 8.95 10.14
C LEU A 61 -15.05 8.39 10.13
N PRO A 62 -16.07 9.22 9.84
CA PRO A 62 -17.43 8.74 9.66
C PRO A 62 -17.55 7.76 8.49
N GLU A 63 -18.49 6.82 8.58
CA GLU A 63 -18.75 5.80 7.55
C GLU A 63 -19.05 6.45 6.19
N HIS A 64 -19.86 7.52 6.19
CA HIS A 64 -20.23 8.24 4.98
C HIS A 64 -19.49 9.58 4.91
N PHE A 65 -18.16 9.52 4.93
CA PHE A 65 -17.27 10.68 4.90
C PHE A 65 -17.70 11.78 3.90
N SER A 66 -18.13 11.41 2.69
CA SER A 66 -18.56 12.38 1.67
C SER A 66 -19.75 13.26 2.08
N SER A 67 -20.66 12.74 2.91
CA SER A 67 -21.82 13.48 3.43
C SER A 67 -21.61 14.01 4.85
N GLU A 68 -20.56 13.57 5.55
CA GLU A 68 -20.33 13.83 6.97
C GLU A 68 -19.02 14.60 7.22
N GLN A 69 -18.62 15.45 6.29
CA GLN A 69 -17.34 16.17 6.35
C GLN A 69 -17.19 17.03 7.63
N GLU A 70 -18.25 17.72 8.08
CA GLU A 70 -18.19 18.52 9.31
C GLU A 70 -17.98 17.65 10.57
N THR A 71 -18.57 16.46 10.59
CA THR A 71 -18.34 15.47 11.66
C THR A 71 -16.88 15.02 11.65
N ALA A 72 -16.35 14.65 10.47
CA ALA A 72 -14.95 14.27 10.31
C ALA A 72 -13.98 15.38 10.77
N ILE A 73 -14.24 16.62 10.37
CA ILE A 73 -13.46 17.78 10.77
C ILE A 73 -13.48 17.95 12.29
N THR A 74 -14.65 17.87 12.91
CA THR A 74 -14.81 18.03 14.36
C THR A 74 -14.08 16.93 15.13
N GLN A 75 -14.18 15.67 14.69
CA GLN A 75 -13.48 14.54 15.29
C GLN A 75 -11.96 14.73 15.26
N ILE A 76 -11.39 15.11 14.12
CA ILE A 76 -9.94 15.35 14.00
C ILE A 76 -9.51 16.53 14.89
N VAL A 77 -10.24 17.65 14.85
CA VAL A 77 -9.91 18.84 15.65
C VAL A 77 -9.95 18.54 17.15
N SER A 78 -10.84 17.67 17.61
CA SER A 78 -10.92 17.27 19.03
C SER A 78 -9.65 16.60 19.56
N LEU A 79 -8.81 16.03 18.70
CA LEU A 79 -7.52 15.47 19.11
C LEU A 79 -6.59 16.56 19.68
N ALA A 80 -6.72 17.80 19.21
CA ALA A 80 -5.92 18.94 19.68
C ALA A 80 -6.34 19.45 21.07
N ASP A 81 -7.47 18.98 21.61
CA ASP A 81 -7.93 19.30 22.97
C ASP A 81 -7.09 18.59 24.04
N ASP A 82 -6.47 17.47 23.67
CA ASP A 82 -5.58 16.73 24.57
C ASP A 82 -4.22 17.44 24.65
N LYS A 83 -3.85 17.86 25.87
CA LYS A 83 -2.59 18.59 26.14
C LYS A 83 -1.36 17.74 25.86
N ASP A 84 -1.48 16.43 25.98
CA ASP A 84 -0.39 15.48 25.74
C ASP A 84 -0.29 15.08 24.26
N MET A 85 -1.24 15.50 23.42
CA MET A 85 -1.18 15.28 21.98
C MET A 85 0.00 16.05 21.37
N LYS A 86 0.92 15.30 20.74
CA LYS A 86 2.12 15.83 20.07
C LYS A 86 2.17 15.55 18.58
N ALA A 87 1.43 14.55 18.10
CA ALA A 87 1.26 14.35 16.67
C ALA A 87 -0.13 13.84 16.29
N ILE A 88 -0.53 14.09 15.05
CA ILE A 88 -1.70 13.49 14.41
C ILE A 88 -1.26 12.89 13.07
N VAL A 89 -1.51 11.60 12.91
CA VAL A 89 -1.30 10.81 11.69
C VAL A 89 -2.66 10.57 11.05
N ILE A 90 -2.82 10.94 9.77
CA ILE A 90 -4.07 10.76 9.04
C ILE A 90 -3.82 9.91 7.79
N CYS A 91 -4.41 8.72 7.75
CA CYS A 91 -4.27 7.73 6.68
C CYS A 91 -5.65 7.35 6.17
N ALA A 92 -6.14 7.95 5.08
CA ALA A 92 -7.51 7.71 4.64
C ALA A 92 -7.72 7.65 3.12
N GLY A 93 -6.83 8.24 2.31
CA GLY A 93 -7.02 8.27 0.86
C GLY A 93 -8.27 9.04 0.44
N TYR A 94 -8.57 10.17 1.11
CA TYR A 94 -9.69 11.05 0.79
C TYR A 94 -9.22 12.50 0.59
N SER A 95 -10.04 13.31 -0.08
CA SER A 95 -9.95 14.78 -0.11
C SER A 95 -11.00 15.38 0.82
N GLY A 96 -10.79 16.59 1.34
CA GLY A 96 -11.69 17.31 2.24
C GLY A 96 -11.25 17.31 3.71
N ILE A 97 -10.00 16.95 4.00
CA ILE A 97 -9.45 16.84 5.36
C ILE A 97 -8.63 18.09 5.72
N LEU A 98 -8.07 18.79 4.75
CA LEU A 98 -7.27 20.00 4.93
C LEU A 98 -7.91 21.05 5.87
N PRO A 99 -9.23 21.33 5.83
CA PRO A 99 -9.84 22.26 6.79
C PRO A 99 -9.67 21.83 8.25
N ALA A 100 -9.68 20.53 8.55
CA ALA A 100 -9.43 20.01 9.89
C ALA A 100 -7.97 20.25 10.31
N ILE A 101 -7.02 20.00 9.40
CA ILE A 101 -5.58 20.22 9.63
C ILE A 101 -5.31 21.70 9.93
N GLN A 102 -5.92 22.61 9.15
CA GLN A 102 -5.79 24.05 9.37
C GLN A 102 -6.31 24.47 10.75
N LYS A 103 -7.48 23.97 11.17
CA LYS A 103 -8.05 24.24 12.50
C LYS A 103 -7.16 23.69 13.62
N VAL A 104 -6.62 22.47 13.46
CA VAL A 104 -5.64 21.89 14.40
C VAL A 104 -4.41 22.78 14.52
N LYS A 105 -3.77 23.15 13.40
CA LYS A 105 -2.55 23.96 13.40
C LYS A 105 -2.77 25.38 13.93
N ALA A 106 -3.94 25.98 13.71
CA ALA A 106 -4.30 27.27 14.28
C ALA A 106 -4.44 27.20 15.81
N LYS A 107 -4.98 26.09 16.34
CA LYS A 107 -5.18 25.88 17.78
C LYS A 107 -3.91 25.43 18.51
N ARG A 108 -3.15 24.53 17.88
CA ARG A 108 -1.98 23.83 18.42
C ARG A 108 -0.91 23.75 17.32
N PRO A 109 -0.18 24.86 17.07
CA PRO A 109 0.86 24.88 16.04
C PRO A 109 2.02 23.91 16.33
N ASP A 110 2.17 23.48 17.59
CA ASP A 110 3.18 22.53 18.05
C ASP A 110 2.88 21.05 17.70
N ILE A 111 1.64 20.70 17.35
CA ILE A 111 1.28 19.33 16.98
C ILE A 111 1.87 19.01 15.61
N ILE A 112 2.67 17.95 15.51
CA ILE A 112 3.16 17.41 14.25
C ILE A 112 1.99 16.77 13.48
N VAL A 113 1.80 17.10 12.21
CA VAL A 113 0.76 16.50 11.36
C VAL A 113 1.42 15.75 10.22
N ILE A 114 1.14 14.45 10.14
CA ILE A 114 1.58 13.56 9.06
C ILE A 114 0.35 13.03 8.31
N THR A 115 0.39 13.04 6.99
CA THR A 115 -0.70 12.47 6.15
C THR A 115 -0.17 11.39 5.21
N ALA A 116 -0.91 10.29 5.05
CA ALA A 116 -0.44 9.13 4.31
C ALA A 116 -1.55 8.16 3.82
N PRO A 117 -2.20 8.40 2.67
CA PRO A 117 -2.29 9.69 1.98
C PRO A 117 -3.57 10.45 2.33
N ILE A 118 -3.56 11.75 2.00
CA ILE A 118 -4.72 12.62 1.87
C ILE A 118 -4.59 13.33 0.53
N TRP A 119 -5.68 13.38 -0.24
CA TRP A 119 -5.68 13.84 -1.65
C TRP A 119 -6.25 15.25 -1.82
N ASP A 120 -6.05 16.10 -0.82
CA ASP A 120 -6.24 17.55 -0.97
C ASP A 120 -5.10 18.16 -1.80
N ASP A 121 -5.26 19.43 -2.19
CA ASP A 121 -4.29 20.13 -3.03
C ASP A 121 -2.85 20.02 -2.48
N PRO A 122 -1.87 19.53 -3.26
CA PRO A 122 -0.52 19.26 -2.76
C PRO A 122 0.22 20.47 -2.21
N ASP A 123 0.05 21.67 -2.80
CA ASP A 123 0.74 22.88 -2.36
C ASP A 123 0.17 23.35 -1.02
N MET A 124 -1.16 23.27 -0.90
CA MET A 124 -1.84 23.57 0.34
C MET A 124 -1.53 22.54 1.43
N MET A 125 -1.49 21.26 1.10
CA MET A 125 -1.07 20.22 2.04
C MET A 125 0.33 20.50 2.56
N ALA A 126 1.31 20.71 1.67
CA ALA A 126 2.69 20.99 2.04
C ALA A 126 2.85 22.26 2.91
N LYS A 127 1.92 23.23 2.82
CA LYS A 127 1.92 24.41 3.68
C LYS A 127 1.51 24.12 5.13
N TYR A 128 0.58 23.19 5.36
CA TYR A 128 -0.04 22.98 6.68
C TYR A 128 0.39 21.68 7.38
N VAL A 129 0.90 20.70 6.66
CA VAL A 129 1.41 19.45 7.25
C VAL A 129 2.91 19.51 7.47
N ASP A 130 3.40 18.77 8.46
CA ASP A 130 4.83 18.61 8.67
C ASP A 130 5.42 17.59 7.69
N LEU A 131 4.63 16.59 7.32
CA LEU A 131 5.00 15.56 6.35
C LEU A 131 3.77 14.96 5.64
N ALA A 132 3.90 14.69 4.35
CA ALA A 132 2.92 14.00 3.54
C ALA A 132 3.56 12.87 2.76
N PHE A 133 2.88 11.74 2.72
CA PHE A 133 3.26 10.55 1.97
C PHE A 133 2.12 10.14 1.03
N ASP A 134 2.46 9.72 -0.18
CA ASP A 134 1.52 9.03 -1.07
C ASP A 134 2.30 7.99 -1.88
N THR A 135 1.60 7.13 -2.60
CA THR A 135 2.19 6.29 -3.63
C THR A 135 2.57 7.13 -4.86
N ASP A 136 3.72 6.86 -5.46
CA ASP A 136 4.10 7.48 -6.72
C ASP A 136 3.36 6.84 -7.91
N TRP A 137 2.08 7.19 -8.03
CA TRP A 137 1.19 6.62 -9.05
C TRP A 137 1.72 6.85 -10.46
N LEU A 138 2.39 7.97 -10.73
CA LEU A 138 2.93 8.27 -12.06
C LEU A 138 4.20 7.46 -12.35
N LYS A 139 5.14 7.35 -11.39
CA LYS A 139 6.36 6.53 -11.52
C LYS A 139 6.05 5.06 -11.70
N ARG A 140 4.89 4.57 -11.26
CA ARG A 140 4.41 3.21 -11.60
C ARG A 140 4.28 2.97 -13.10
N GLY A 141 4.16 4.02 -13.91
CA GLY A 141 4.25 3.91 -15.36
C GLY A 141 5.65 3.50 -15.87
N GLU A 142 6.69 3.68 -15.07
CA GLU A 142 8.05 3.21 -15.36
C GLU A 142 8.37 1.93 -14.60
N SER A 143 8.04 1.86 -13.31
CA SER A 143 8.44 0.73 -12.46
C SER A 143 7.75 -0.57 -12.84
N ILE A 144 6.46 -0.55 -13.21
CA ILE A 144 5.72 -1.77 -13.56
C ILE A 144 6.24 -2.41 -14.86
N PRO A 145 6.40 -1.70 -16.00
CA PRO A 145 7.01 -2.28 -17.19
C PRO A 145 8.46 -2.72 -16.97
N THR A 146 9.24 -1.96 -16.19
CA THR A 146 10.63 -2.34 -15.85
C THR A 146 10.66 -3.66 -15.09
N LYS A 147 9.78 -3.84 -14.10
CA LYS A 147 9.60 -5.10 -13.38
C LYS A 147 9.14 -6.22 -14.32
N ALA A 148 8.14 -5.98 -15.16
CA ALA A 148 7.66 -6.95 -16.15
C ALA A 148 8.79 -7.44 -17.06
N ARG A 149 9.65 -6.53 -17.54
CA ARG A 149 10.82 -6.86 -18.36
C ARG A 149 11.85 -7.72 -17.61
N LYS A 150 12.09 -7.45 -16.32
CA LYS A 150 12.95 -8.26 -15.44
C LYS A 150 12.37 -9.66 -15.22
N MET A 151 11.04 -9.78 -15.17
CA MET A 151 10.31 -11.05 -15.11
C MET A 151 10.25 -11.79 -16.46
N GLY A 152 10.84 -11.23 -17.53
CA GLY A 152 10.95 -11.87 -18.84
C GLY A 152 9.88 -11.49 -19.87
N ALA A 153 9.07 -10.46 -19.60
CA ALA A 153 8.05 -10.03 -20.54
C ALA A 153 8.66 -9.48 -21.85
N LYS A 154 8.03 -9.84 -22.97
CA LYS A 154 8.28 -9.33 -24.33
C LYS A 154 7.13 -8.46 -24.83
N THR A 155 5.92 -8.72 -24.32
CA THR A 155 4.71 -7.95 -24.58
C THR A 155 4.14 -7.44 -23.25
N PHE A 156 3.60 -6.24 -23.22
CA PHE A 156 2.90 -5.64 -22.09
C PHE A 156 1.51 -5.21 -22.54
N ILE A 157 0.48 -5.79 -21.94
CA ILE A 157 -0.92 -5.49 -22.24
C ILE A 157 -1.51 -4.67 -21.10
N HIS A 158 -2.03 -3.51 -21.46
CA HIS A 158 -2.69 -2.59 -20.56
C HIS A 158 -4.21 -2.65 -20.80
N TYR A 159 -4.95 -3.21 -19.83
CA TYR A 159 -6.41 -3.22 -19.84
C TYR A 159 -6.97 -2.05 -19.05
N SER A 160 -7.83 -1.26 -19.69
CA SER A 160 -8.49 -0.11 -19.07
C SER A 160 -9.84 0.17 -19.71
N PHE A 161 -10.52 1.24 -19.30
CA PHE A 161 -11.80 1.68 -19.86
C PHE A 161 -11.88 3.22 -19.93
N PRO A 162 -12.79 3.80 -20.73
CA PRO A 162 -12.88 5.23 -20.98
C PRO A 162 -12.88 6.11 -19.72
N THR A 163 -13.69 5.81 -18.70
CA THR A 163 -13.75 6.62 -17.47
C THR A 163 -12.43 6.63 -16.70
N HIS A 164 -11.64 5.54 -16.73
CA HIS A 164 -10.30 5.56 -16.16
C HIS A 164 -9.32 6.37 -17.02
N MET A 165 -9.41 6.29 -18.35
CA MET A 165 -8.53 7.02 -19.25
C MET A 165 -8.86 8.52 -19.34
N ALA A 166 -10.06 8.93 -18.89
CA ALA A 166 -10.41 10.33 -18.70
C ALA A 166 -9.71 10.98 -17.48
N LYS A 167 -9.18 10.17 -16.54
CA LYS A 167 -8.43 10.69 -15.38
C LYS A 167 -7.00 11.01 -15.82
N GLU A 168 -6.61 12.27 -15.70
CA GLU A 168 -5.30 12.77 -16.15
C GLU A 168 -4.13 11.94 -15.64
N LEU A 169 -4.09 11.65 -14.33
CA LEU A 169 -3.03 10.84 -13.72
C LEU A 169 -2.92 9.44 -14.34
N LEU A 170 -4.05 8.76 -14.55
CA LEU A 170 -4.06 7.40 -15.09
C LEU A 170 -3.71 7.38 -16.59
N SER A 171 -4.16 8.39 -17.34
CA SER A 171 -3.79 8.57 -18.76
C SER A 171 -2.28 8.81 -18.92
N LYS A 172 -1.73 9.75 -18.14
CA LYS A 172 -0.28 10.01 -18.10
C LYS A 172 0.52 8.77 -17.69
N ARG A 173 0.04 8.00 -16.71
CA ARG A 173 0.66 6.73 -16.32
C ARG A 173 0.68 5.72 -17.46
N ARG A 174 -0.42 5.56 -18.20
CA ARG A 174 -0.50 4.69 -19.39
C ARG A 174 0.52 5.12 -20.44
N ASP A 175 0.57 6.41 -20.76
CA ASP A 175 1.52 6.95 -21.73
C ASP A 175 2.97 6.69 -21.30
N LYS A 176 3.26 6.85 -19.99
CA LYS A 176 4.56 6.48 -19.41
C LYS A 176 4.86 4.99 -19.49
N MET A 177 3.86 4.13 -19.33
CA MET A 177 4.00 2.67 -19.53
C MET A 177 4.38 2.35 -20.96
N LYS A 178 3.72 2.99 -21.93
CA LYS A 178 4.03 2.84 -23.35
C LYS A 178 5.46 3.28 -23.67
N GLU A 179 5.84 4.48 -23.25
CA GLU A 179 7.20 5.03 -23.42
C GLU A 179 8.26 4.10 -22.82
N THR A 180 8.01 3.60 -21.60
CA THR A 180 8.94 2.68 -20.92
C THR A 180 9.04 1.34 -21.65
N CYS A 181 7.93 0.79 -22.14
CA CYS A 181 7.95 -0.45 -22.92
C CYS A 181 8.79 -0.29 -24.19
N GLU A 182 8.62 0.82 -24.92
CA GLU A 182 9.40 1.13 -26.12
C GLU A 182 10.91 1.17 -25.81
N LYS A 183 11.30 1.88 -24.74
CA LYS A 183 12.71 1.93 -24.29
C LYS A 183 13.29 0.57 -23.91
N LEU A 184 12.45 -0.32 -23.37
CA LEU A 184 12.85 -1.66 -22.93
C LEU A 184 12.78 -2.71 -24.05
N GLY A 185 12.37 -2.31 -25.27
CA GLY A 185 12.17 -3.22 -26.40
C GLY A 185 11.00 -4.17 -26.22
N MET A 186 9.99 -3.81 -25.41
CA MET A 186 8.76 -4.57 -25.24
C MET A 186 7.63 -4.01 -26.10
N LYS A 187 6.82 -4.91 -26.66
CA LYS A 187 5.60 -4.50 -27.37
C LYS A 187 4.54 -4.04 -26.37
N PHE A 188 4.06 -2.81 -26.52
CA PHE A 188 2.92 -2.32 -25.74
C PHE A 188 1.60 -2.53 -26.50
N VAL A 189 0.56 -3.00 -25.80
CA VAL A 189 -0.78 -3.22 -26.35
C VAL A 189 -1.82 -2.60 -25.41
N ASP A 190 -2.57 -1.62 -25.90
CA ASP A 190 -3.74 -1.11 -25.19
C ASP A 190 -4.97 -1.93 -25.56
N VAL A 191 -5.75 -2.32 -24.55
CA VAL A 191 -7.05 -2.97 -24.74
C VAL A 191 -8.10 -2.22 -23.93
N SER A 192 -9.13 -1.72 -24.62
CA SER A 192 -10.30 -1.12 -23.98
C SER A 192 -11.30 -2.20 -23.61
N THR A 193 -11.63 -2.25 -22.33
CA THR A 193 -12.68 -3.08 -21.74
C THR A 193 -14.02 -2.33 -21.73
N PRO A 194 -15.16 -3.03 -21.60
CA PRO A 194 -16.44 -2.41 -21.27
C PRO A 194 -16.33 -1.56 -20.00
N ASP A 195 -16.91 -0.36 -20.03
CA ASP A 195 -16.81 0.59 -18.91
C ASP A 195 -17.81 0.23 -17.81
N PRO A 196 -17.34 -0.16 -16.60
CA PRO A 196 -18.23 -0.54 -15.52
C PRO A 196 -18.97 0.66 -14.91
N GLN A 197 -18.51 1.89 -15.17
CA GLN A 197 -19.08 3.13 -14.65
C GLN A 197 -20.04 3.81 -15.64
N ALA A 198 -19.90 3.53 -16.94
CA ALA A 198 -20.77 4.07 -17.99
C ALA A 198 -21.98 3.16 -18.33
N GLY A 199 -22.38 2.28 -17.41
CA GLY A 199 -23.64 1.52 -17.51
C GLY A 199 -23.55 0.07 -17.97
N SER A 200 -22.39 -0.42 -18.43
CA SER A 200 -22.23 -1.86 -18.76
C SER A 200 -22.09 -2.77 -17.52
N GLY A 201 -21.81 -2.16 -16.37
CA GLY A 201 -21.64 -2.84 -15.09
C GLY A 201 -20.35 -3.66 -15.01
N ARG A 202 -20.02 -4.12 -13.79
CA ARG A 202 -18.82 -4.93 -13.53
C ARG A 202 -18.83 -6.24 -14.33
N ALA A 203 -19.98 -6.89 -14.47
CA ALA A 203 -20.10 -8.21 -15.10
C ALA A 203 -19.62 -8.22 -16.57
N ALA A 204 -19.99 -7.23 -17.38
CA ALA A 204 -19.58 -7.14 -18.78
C ALA A 204 -18.06 -7.01 -18.93
N MET A 205 -17.43 -6.17 -18.10
CA MET A 205 -15.98 -6.00 -18.07
C MET A 205 -15.27 -7.30 -17.68
N LEU A 206 -15.76 -8.02 -16.67
CA LEU A 206 -15.16 -9.28 -16.25
C LEU A 206 -15.31 -10.37 -17.31
N GLN A 207 -16.48 -10.49 -17.93
CA GLN A 207 -16.70 -11.45 -19.02
C GLN A 207 -15.78 -11.17 -20.22
N PHE A 208 -15.61 -9.90 -20.59
CA PHE A 208 -14.68 -9.50 -21.63
C PHE A 208 -13.24 -9.97 -21.32
N LEU A 209 -12.77 -9.79 -20.08
CA LEU A 209 -11.44 -10.25 -19.66
C LEU A 209 -11.30 -11.77 -19.73
N GLN A 210 -12.33 -12.52 -19.33
CA GLN A 210 -12.33 -13.99 -19.40
C GLN A 210 -12.13 -14.50 -20.84
N GLU A 211 -12.67 -13.78 -21.82
CA GLU A 211 -12.58 -14.15 -23.25
C GLU A 211 -11.34 -13.59 -23.94
N ASP A 212 -10.96 -12.34 -23.63
CA ASP A 212 -9.87 -11.65 -24.33
C ASP A 212 -8.50 -12.11 -23.88
N ILE A 213 -8.29 -12.34 -22.57
CA ILE A 213 -6.97 -12.75 -22.05
C ILE A 213 -6.46 -14.03 -22.75
N PRO A 214 -7.23 -15.14 -22.84
CA PRO A 214 -6.79 -16.31 -23.59
C PRO A 214 -6.43 -16.02 -25.04
N ARG A 215 -7.19 -15.16 -25.73
CA ARG A 215 -6.91 -14.75 -27.11
C ARG A 215 -5.60 -13.97 -27.22
N GLN A 216 -5.34 -13.04 -26.29
CA GLN A 216 -4.08 -12.31 -26.28
C GLN A 216 -2.88 -13.22 -25.99
N ILE A 217 -3.01 -14.15 -25.05
CA ILE A 217 -1.93 -15.10 -24.74
C ILE A 217 -1.69 -16.09 -25.88
N ALA A 218 -2.73 -16.53 -26.59
CA ALA A 218 -2.57 -17.32 -27.81
C ALA A 218 -1.81 -16.54 -28.91
N LYS A 219 -2.04 -15.22 -29.00
CA LYS A 219 -1.39 -14.34 -29.99
C LYS A 219 0.06 -14.00 -29.66
N TYR A 220 0.36 -13.70 -28.39
CA TYR A 220 1.65 -13.15 -27.97
C TYR A 220 2.51 -14.10 -27.13
N GLY A 221 1.95 -15.24 -26.72
CA GLY A 221 2.60 -16.22 -25.86
C GLY A 221 2.64 -15.81 -24.38
N LYS A 222 3.13 -16.74 -23.54
CA LYS A 222 3.19 -16.59 -22.08
C LYS A 222 4.21 -15.56 -21.57
N ASP A 223 5.15 -15.12 -22.40
CA ASP A 223 6.08 -14.02 -22.06
C ASP A 223 5.40 -12.65 -22.28
N THR A 224 4.16 -12.55 -21.82
CA THR A 224 3.29 -11.38 -21.90
C THR A 224 2.95 -10.95 -20.48
N ALA A 225 3.19 -9.69 -20.15
CA ALA A 225 2.73 -9.07 -18.93
C ALA A 225 1.34 -8.47 -19.12
N ILE A 226 0.43 -8.69 -18.17
CA ILE A 226 -0.90 -8.10 -18.17
C ILE A 226 -1.08 -7.22 -16.94
N PHE A 227 -1.50 -5.98 -17.16
CA PHE A 227 -1.86 -5.03 -16.12
C PHE A 227 -3.29 -4.51 -16.36
N GLY A 228 -4.14 -4.61 -15.33
CA GLY A 228 -5.50 -4.05 -15.33
C GLY A 228 -5.58 -2.82 -14.43
N THR A 229 -6.28 -1.78 -14.86
CA THR A 229 -6.33 -0.49 -14.13
C THR A 229 -7.35 -0.44 -12.99
N ASN A 230 -8.13 -1.51 -12.73
CA ASN A 230 -9.24 -1.50 -11.78
C ASN A 230 -9.27 -2.75 -10.87
N CYS A 231 -9.66 -2.58 -9.61
CA CYS A 231 -9.60 -3.62 -8.56
C CYS A 231 -10.37 -4.90 -8.96
N PRO A 232 -11.63 -4.82 -9.40
CA PRO A 232 -12.36 -5.94 -9.99
C PRO A 232 -11.62 -6.80 -11.03
N MET A 233 -10.74 -6.21 -11.82
CA MET A 233 -10.05 -6.96 -12.89
C MET A 233 -9.05 -7.98 -12.34
N GLN A 234 -8.53 -7.75 -11.13
CA GLN A 234 -7.42 -8.52 -10.59
C GLN A 234 -7.79 -9.98 -10.34
N ASP A 235 -9.03 -10.26 -9.91
CA ASP A 235 -9.52 -11.63 -9.70
C ASP A 235 -9.40 -12.46 -10.99
N VAL A 236 -9.84 -11.89 -12.11
CA VAL A 236 -9.81 -12.55 -13.43
C VAL A 236 -8.38 -12.65 -13.96
N ILE A 237 -7.60 -11.57 -13.87
CA ILE A 237 -6.23 -11.53 -14.37
C ILE A 237 -5.36 -12.54 -13.63
N ILE A 238 -5.42 -12.61 -12.30
CA ILE A 238 -4.60 -13.53 -11.51
C ILE A 238 -5.03 -14.98 -11.76
N ALA A 239 -6.35 -15.26 -11.77
CA ALA A 239 -6.84 -16.60 -12.08
C ALA A 239 -6.39 -17.07 -13.47
N LYS A 240 -6.47 -16.20 -14.48
CA LYS A 240 -5.98 -16.51 -15.83
C LYS A 240 -4.46 -16.60 -15.91
N ALA A 241 -3.71 -15.86 -15.10
CA ALA A 241 -2.26 -16.00 -15.02
C ALA A 241 -1.85 -17.38 -14.49
N LEU A 242 -2.58 -17.90 -13.48
CA LEU A 242 -2.39 -19.25 -12.96
C LEU A 242 -2.72 -20.33 -14.00
N GLU A 243 -3.73 -20.13 -14.83
CA GLU A 243 -4.10 -21.05 -15.91
C GLU A 243 -3.07 -21.01 -17.05
N LEU A 244 -2.85 -19.82 -17.61
CA LEU A 244 -2.17 -19.60 -18.89
C LEU A 244 -0.68 -19.23 -18.75
N LYS A 245 -0.17 -19.13 -17.51
CA LYS A 245 1.26 -18.93 -17.16
C LYS A 245 1.86 -17.62 -17.68
N PHE A 246 1.04 -16.60 -17.95
CA PHE A 246 1.53 -15.28 -18.31
C PHE A 246 2.00 -14.49 -17.07
N ILE A 247 2.63 -13.33 -17.29
CA ILE A 247 3.19 -12.51 -16.23
C ILE A 247 2.14 -11.53 -15.68
N MET A 248 1.89 -11.54 -14.37
CA MET A 248 1.17 -10.48 -13.67
C MET A 248 2.20 -9.72 -12.82
N PRO A 249 2.69 -8.56 -13.28
CA PRO A 249 3.78 -7.86 -12.60
C PRO A 249 3.29 -7.11 -11.36
N GLU A 250 2.04 -6.63 -11.35
CA GLU A 250 1.48 -5.87 -10.22
C GLU A 250 -0.03 -5.66 -10.38
N GLN A 251 -0.80 -5.63 -9.28
CA GLN A 251 -2.19 -5.18 -9.30
C GLN A 251 -2.32 -3.66 -9.44
N CYS A 252 -3.53 -3.16 -9.75
CA CYS A 252 -3.80 -1.72 -9.71
C CYS A 252 -3.54 -1.11 -8.33
N CYS A 253 -3.83 -1.85 -7.25
CA CYS A 253 -3.52 -1.53 -5.87
C CYS A 253 -2.71 -2.71 -5.30
N PRO A 254 -1.38 -2.63 -5.25
CA PRO A 254 -0.55 -3.78 -4.94
C PRO A 254 -0.74 -4.22 -3.48
N THR A 255 -1.15 -5.47 -3.29
CA THR A 255 -1.27 -6.11 -1.97
C THR A 255 -1.36 -7.63 -2.12
N PRO A 256 -0.90 -8.44 -1.14
CA PRO A 256 -1.10 -9.88 -1.14
C PRO A 256 -2.58 -10.30 -1.00
N THR A 257 -3.47 -9.42 -0.53
CA THR A 257 -4.86 -9.77 -0.22
C THR A 257 -5.84 -9.52 -1.36
N GLN A 258 -5.45 -8.76 -2.40
CA GLN A 258 -6.31 -8.44 -3.54
C GLN A 258 -6.15 -9.49 -4.64
N GLY A 259 -7.22 -10.23 -4.91
CA GLY A 259 -7.35 -11.20 -6.00
C GLY A 259 -6.58 -12.50 -5.80
N TYR A 260 -5.41 -12.49 -5.17
CA TYR A 260 -4.64 -13.72 -4.88
C TYR A 260 -5.42 -14.74 -4.06
N PRO A 261 -6.05 -14.40 -2.91
CA PRO A 261 -6.72 -15.41 -2.10
C PRO A 261 -7.86 -16.10 -2.85
N ALA A 262 -8.67 -15.32 -3.58
CA ALA A 262 -9.78 -15.83 -4.38
C ALA A 262 -9.28 -16.71 -5.54
N ALA A 263 -8.30 -16.23 -6.32
CA ALA A 263 -7.78 -16.95 -7.48
C ALA A 263 -7.04 -18.24 -7.13
N MET A 264 -6.43 -18.31 -5.94
CA MET A 264 -5.64 -19.45 -5.48
C MET A 264 -6.38 -20.39 -4.51
N GLY A 265 -7.62 -20.05 -4.14
CA GLY A 265 -8.40 -20.76 -3.13
C GLY A 265 -7.69 -20.79 -1.77
N LEU A 266 -7.17 -19.64 -1.33
CA LEU A 266 -6.52 -19.51 -0.03
C LEU A 266 -7.55 -19.19 1.04
N GLU A 267 -7.57 -20.00 2.09
CA GLU A 267 -8.32 -19.72 3.31
C GLU A 267 -7.40 -19.00 4.30
N ILE A 268 -7.56 -17.68 4.39
CA ILE A 268 -6.86 -16.87 5.38
C ILE A 268 -7.68 -16.93 6.67
N LYS A 269 -7.14 -17.59 7.69
CA LYS A 269 -7.77 -17.63 9.02
C LYS A 269 -7.80 -16.24 9.64
N ALA A 270 -8.80 -15.96 10.46
CA ALA A 270 -8.92 -14.68 11.15
C ALA A 270 -7.68 -14.35 12.02
N GLU A 271 -7.04 -15.35 12.62
CA GLU A 271 -5.78 -15.20 13.39
C GLU A 271 -4.57 -14.81 12.54
N ASP A 272 -4.62 -15.09 11.24
CA ASP A 272 -3.56 -14.77 10.27
C ASP A 272 -3.87 -13.48 9.49
N ALA A 273 -5.02 -12.84 9.75
CA ALA A 273 -5.38 -11.57 9.12
C ALA A 273 -4.35 -10.49 9.47
N GLY A 274 -3.70 -9.92 8.45
CA GLY A 274 -2.61 -8.96 8.61
C GLY A 274 -1.22 -9.58 8.81
N ASN A 275 -1.08 -10.92 8.82
CA ASN A 275 0.21 -11.60 8.75
C ASN A 275 0.65 -11.76 7.29
N PHE A 276 1.16 -10.67 6.71
CA PHE A 276 1.53 -10.63 5.30
C PHE A 276 2.67 -11.58 4.93
N ASP A 277 3.61 -11.87 5.84
CA ASP A 277 4.66 -12.87 5.60
C ASP A 277 4.06 -14.25 5.37
N LYS A 278 3.09 -14.66 6.20
CA LYS A 278 2.40 -15.94 6.04
C LYS A 278 1.55 -15.97 4.77
N ILE A 279 0.82 -14.89 4.48
CA ILE A 279 0.01 -14.79 3.26
C ILE A 279 0.91 -14.88 2.02
N ASN A 280 2.04 -14.16 2.02
CA ASN A 280 3.03 -14.21 0.94
C ASN A 280 3.64 -15.60 0.76
N ALA A 281 3.89 -16.33 1.85
CA ALA A 281 4.36 -17.72 1.78
C ALA A 281 3.31 -18.64 1.14
N MET A 282 2.03 -18.52 1.53
CA MET A 282 0.93 -19.28 0.94
C MET A 282 0.77 -19.00 -0.56
N ILE A 283 0.92 -17.73 -0.97
CA ILE A 283 0.87 -17.33 -2.39
C ILE A 283 2.07 -17.92 -3.16
N THR A 284 3.28 -17.84 -2.61
CA THR A 284 4.49 -18.47 -3.18
C THR A 284 4.30 -19.97 -3.41
N GLU A 285 3.77 -20.69 -2.43
CA GLU A 285 3.53 -22.14 -2.55
C GLU A 285 2.51 -22.47 -3.63
N LYS A 286 1.39 -21.72 -3.70
CA LYS A 286 0.39 -21.90 -4.76
C LYS A 286 0.91 -21.53 -6.14
N ALA A 287 1.69 -20.45 -6.25
CA ALA A 287 2.33 -20.07 -7.50
C ALA A 287 3.28 -21.18 -7.99
N LYS A 288 4.09 -21.76 -7.09
CA LYS A 288 4.96 -22.90 -7.40
C LYS A 288 4.16 -24.13 -7.85
N ALA A 289 3.11 -24.50 -7.12
CA ALA A 289 2.26 -25.65 -7.47
C ALA A 289 1.55 -25.47 -8.82
N ALA A 290 1.24 -24.23 -9.19
CA ALA A 290 0.66 -23.88 -10.48
C ALA A 290 1.70 -23.60 -11.59
N GLU A 291 2.98 -23.91 -11.38
CA GLU A 291 4.09 -23.66 -12.31
C GLU A 291 4.23 -22.18 -12.75
N CYS A 292 3.87 -21.26 -11.85
CA CYS A 292 3.91 -19.81 -12.03
C CYS A 292 5.02 -19.11 -11.24
N THR A 293 6.01 -19.84 -10.71
CA THR A 293 7.18 -19.21 -10.06
C THR A 293 7.85 -18.20 -10.99
N GLY A 294 8.09 -17.00 -10.49
CA GLY A 294 8.64 -15.86 -11.22
C GLY A 294 7.62 -15.10 -12.09
N ARG A 295 6.36 -15.53 -12.15
CA ARG A 295 5.33 -14.97 -13.06
C ARG A 295 4.34 -14.04 -12.34
N LEU A 296 4.28 -14.09 -11.01
CA LEU A 296 3.35 -13.30 -10.19
C LEU A 296 4.13 -12.40 -9.24
N SER A 297 3.67 -11.17 -9.04
CA SER A 297 4.33 -10.21 -8.15
C SER A 297 3.34 -9.21 -7.54
N THR A 298 3.73 -8.64 -6.41
CA THR A 298 3.00 -7.55 -5.74
C THR A 298 3.91 -6.82 -4.74
N TRP A 299 3.37 -5.88 -3.97
CA TRP A 299 4.06 -5.33 -2.81
C TRP A 299 3.88 -6.25 -1.60
N PRO A 300 4.92 -6.45 -0.77
CA PRO A 300 4.87 -7.44 0.30
C PRO A 300 3.83 -7.10 1.38
N VAL A 301 3.47 -5.81 1.51
CA VAL A 301 2.45 -5.30 2.42
C VAL A 301 1.57 -4.27 1.69
N PRO A 302 0.27 -4.18 1.99
CA PRO A 302 -0.58 -3.11 1.49
C PRO A 302 -0.15 -1.76 2.06
N VAL A 303 -0.23 -0.72 1.25
CA VAL A 303 -0.01 0.66 1.70
C VAL A 303 -0.95 1.08 2.83
N GLY A 304 -2.18 0.55 2.86
CA GLY A 304 -3.13 0.82 3.93
C GLY A 304 -2.63 0.37 5.30
N VAL A 305 -1.87 -0.73 5.40
CA VAL A 305 -1.25 -1.12 6.68
C VAL A 305 0.10 -0.43 6.89
N PHE A 306 0.89 -0.30 5.83
CA PHE A 306 2.22 0.32 5.90
C PHE A 306 2.16 1.77 6.37
N PHE A 307 1.26 2.59 5.82
CA PHE A 307 1.26 4.03 6.07
C PHE A 307 0.95 4.41 7.53
N PRO A 308 -0.07 3.84 8.20
CA PRO A 308 -0.29 4.09 9.63
C PRO A 308 0.92 3.71 10.48
N GLU A 309 1.48 2.51 10.26
CA GLU A 309 2.63 2.03 11.04
C GLU A 309 3.87 2.90 10.82
N PHE A 310 4.24 3.12 9.57
CA PHE A 310 5.39 3.92 9.20
C PHE A 310 5.24 5.36 9.72
N SER A 311 4.08 5.98 9.54
CA SER A 311 3.85 7.38 9.93
C SER A 311 3.83 7.57 11.43
N VAL A 312 3.34 6.60 12.22
CA VAL A 312 3.43 6.66 13.68
C VAL A 312 4.89 6.56 14.14
N GLU A 313 5.70 5.68 13.57
CA GLU A 313 7.12 5.58 13.91
C GLU A 313 7.88 6.85 13.53
N VAL A 314 7.56 7.44 12.37
CA VAL A 314 8.11 8.74 11.93
C VAL A 314 7.72 9.85 12.92
N ALA A 315 6.44 9.97 13.28
CA ALA A 315 5.96 10.94 14.25
C ALA A 315 6.68 10.80 15.59
N ARG A 316 6.85 9.58 16.10
CA ARG A 316 7.63 9.32 17.32
C ARG A 316 9.06 9.82 17.22
N GLN A 317 9.78 9.48 16.14
CA GLN A 317 11.17 9.90 15.96
C GLN A 317 11.30 11.43 15.82
N MET A 318 10.31 12.10 15.23
CA MET A 318 10.26 13.57 15.18
C MET A 318 10.00 14.18 16.56
N ILE A 319 9.03 13.67 17.32
CA ILE A 319 8.73 14.14 18.70
C ILE A 319 9.96 13.97 19.61
N GLU A 320 10.68 12.86 19.46
CA GLU A 320 11.88 12.56 20.23
C GLU A 320 13.14 13.30 19.74
N ASN A 321 13.00 14.22 18.77
CA ASN A 321 14.10 14.98 18.13
C ASN A 321 15.21 14.11 17.53
N LYS A 322 14.84 12.92 17.06
CA LYS A 322 15.77 11.96 16.44
C LYS A 322 15.70 11.99 14.92
N LEU A 323 14.68 12.61 14.33
CA LEU A 323 14.47 12.65 12.89
C LEU A 323 14.12 14.07 12.44
N ASP A 324 14.91 14.60 11.50
CA ASP A 324 14.51 15.74 10.70
C ASP A 324 13.71 15.24 9.49
N LYS A 325 12.63 15.95 9.12
CA LYS A 325 11.74 15.55 8.02
C LYS A 325 12.43 15.47 6.65
N THR A 326 13.58 16.12 6.49
CA THR A 326 14.38 16.10 5.25
C THR A 326 15.42 14.98 5.20
N ASP A 327 15.57 14.19 6.28
CA ASP A 327 16.48 13.04 6.34
C ASP A 327 15.88 11.83 5.61
N ILE A 328 16.00 11.85 4.28
CA ILE A 328 15.46 10.82 3.38
C ILE A 328 16.08 9.45 3.66
N GLU A 329 17.37 9.38 4.00
CA GLU A 329 18.03 8.10 4.23
C GLU A 329 17.53 7.43 5.51
N LYS A 330 17.26 8.21 6.55
CA LYS A 330 16.60 7.69 7.74
C LYS A 330 15.15 7.29 7.47
N LEU A 331 14.39 8.07 6.68
CA LEU A 331 13.04 7.69 6.26
C LEU A 331 13.03 6.38 5.47
N LYS A 332 13.96 6.17 4.53
CA LYS A 332 14.14 4.91 3.80
C LYS A 332 14.46 3.74 4.72
N SER A 333 15.37 3.93 5.68
CA SER A 333 15.74 2.91 6.66
C SER A 333 14.54 2.49 7.51
N MET A 334 13.76 3.46 8.00
CA MET A 334 12.54 3.22 8.75
C MET A 334 11.47 2.52 7.89
N ALA A 335 11.25 2.99 6.66
CA ALA A 335 10.29 2.39 5.74
C ALA A 335 10.67 0.94 5.41
N LYS A 336 11.96 0.63 5.27
CA LYS A 336 12.45 -0.73 5.07
C LYS A 336 12.16 -1.65 6.25
N LEU A 337 12.31 -1.15 7.48
CA LEU A 337 11.96 -1.92 8.68
C LEU A 337 10.46 -2.22 8.74
N THR A 338 9.61 -1.28 8.30
CA THR A 338 8.15 -1.47 8.28
C THR A 338 7.69 -2.38 7.14
N ALA A 339 8.21 -2.20 5.92
CA ALA A 339 7.76 -2.91 4.73
C ALA A 339 8.47 -4.27 4.51
N GLY A 340 9.62 -4.49 5.18
CA GLY A 340 10.48 -5.66 4.95
C GLY A 340 11.32 -5.59 3.66
N VAL A 341 11.14 -4.54 2.86
CA VAL A 341 11.78 -4.33 1.55
C VAL A 341 12.20 -2.86 1.40
N ASN A 342 13.07 -2.54 0.44
CA ASN A 342 13.41 -1.12 0.25
C ASN A 342 12.20 -0.33 -0.25
N VAL A 343 12.14 0.94 0.14
CA VAL A 343 11.11 1.88 -0.30
C VAL A 343 11.81 3.08 -0.89
N GLU A 344 11.52 3.39 -2.16
CA GLU A 344 11.97 4.60 -2.84
C GLU A 344 11.15 5.80 -2.38
N PHE A 345 11.79 6.97 -2.30
CA PHE A 345 11.15 8.24 -1.96
C PHE A 345 11.47 9.26 -3.06
N ASN A 346 10.42 9.78 -3.68
CA ASN A 346 10.47 10.88 -4.65
C ASN A 346 9.75 12.09 -4.07
N LYS A 347 10.07 13.29 -4.54
CA LYS A 347 9.29 14.47 -4.17
C LYS A 347 8.03 14.57 -5.03
N MET A 348 6.91 14.95 -4.45
CA MET A 348 5.68 15.24 -5.19
C MET A 348 5.88 16.39 -6.20
N LYS A 349 6.60 17.43 -5.78
CA LYS A 349 7.14 18.47 -6.66
C LYS A 349 8.53 18.87 -6.19
N PRO A 350 9.44 19.31 -7.07
CA PRO A 350 10.82 19.65 -6.72
C PRO A 350 10.97 20.61 -5.52
N GLU A 351 10.06 21.58 -5.43
CA GLU A 351 9.99 22.64 -4.42
C GLU A 351 9.40 22.20 -3.08
N LEU A 352 8.70 21.06 -3.01
CA LEU A 352 8.07 20.57 -1.79
C LEU A 352 9.06 19.68 -1.02
N ASN A 353 9.49 20.12 0.16
CA ASN A 353 10.47 19.42 1.02
C ASN A 353 9.81 18.58 2.13
N ASN A 354 8.51 18.37 2.06
CA ASN A 354 7.72 17.64 3.05
C ASN A 354 6.57 16.86 2.42
N TYR A 355 6.58 16.66 1.10
CA TYR A 355 5.62 15.79 0.41
C TYR A 355 6.41 14.80 -0.43
N TYR A 356 6.44 13.56 0.04
CA TYR A 356 7.14 12.46 -0.60
C TYR A 356 6.18 11.43 -1.20
N LEU A 357 6.49 10.98 -2.39
CA LEU A 357 5.84 9.86 -3.07
C LEU A 357 6.71 8.61 -2.91
N ILE A 358 6.10 7.45 -2.70
CA ILE A 358 6.82 6.21 -2.46
C ILE A 358 6.56 5.13 -3.50
N ILE A 359 7.57 4.29 -3.72
CA ILE A 359 7.44 3.01 -4.42
C ILE A 359 8.09 1.94 -3.54
N MET A 360 7.37 0.87 -3.22
CA MET A 360 7.95 -0.28 -2.53
C MET A 360 8.58 -1.25 -3.54
N ASP A 361 9.74 -1.79 -3.18
CA ASP A 361 10.25 -2.98 -3.85
C ASP A 361 9.20 -4.10 -3.77
N SER A 362 9.11 -4.90 -4.83
CA SER A 362 8.11 -5.94 -4.95
C SER A 362 8.63 -7.29 -4.49
N ILE A 363 7.73 -8.13 -3.98
CA ILE A 363 7.96 -9.57 -3.92
C ILE A 363 7.59 -10.19 -5.26
N ILE A 364 8.38 -11.17 -5.71
CA ILE A 364 8.09 -12.01 -6.88
C ILE A 364 7.91 -13.44 -6.34
N TYR A 365 6.74 -14.02 -6.60
CA TYR A 365 6.32 -15.33 -6.08
C TYR A 365 6.79 -16.49 -6.95
#